data_AF-A0A661IR69-F1
#
_entry.id   AF-A0A661IR69-F1
#
_cell.length_a   1.000
_cell.length_b   1.000
_cell.length_c   1.000
_cell.angle_alpha   90.00
_cell.angle_beta   90.00
_cell.angle_gamma   90.00
#
_symmetry.space_group_name_H-M   'P 1'
#
loop_
_entity.id
_entity.type
_entity.pdbx_description
1 polymer ?
#
loop_
_entity_poly.entity_id
_entity_poly.type
_entity_poly.pdbx_seq_one_letter_code
_entity_poly.pdbx_strand_id
1 'polypeptide(L)'
;MSANELMSIVMVVLLLVGVMVGFPVAFALGALGIIFSLIAFGPAATFYQVALNTYGVMSGWTLLAIPLFVYMGVLLEKAGVAENLYDGLHVLLGGLKGGLTLTTMAIATFFAACTGIAGASVVAIGLIALPSMLKYKYDKALASGVICAGGGLGVIIPPSIMLIVYG
;
A
#
# COMPACT_ATOMS: atom_id res chain seq x y z
N MET A 1 -22.67 -19.71 23.17
CA MET A 1 -21.97 -19.47 21.89
C MET A 1 -22.33 -20.58 20.95
N SER A 2 -22.87 -20.24 19.78
CA SER A 2 -23.08 -21.24 18.72
C SER A 2 -21.72 -21.72 18.19
N ALA A 3 -21.64 -22.95 17.68
CA ALA A 3 -20.39 -23.48 17.11
C ALA A 3 -19.83 -22.57 16.00
N ASN A 4 -20.71 -21.88 15.28
CA ASN A 4 -20.37 -20.93 14.23
C ASN A 4 -19.72 -19.65 14.78
N GLU A 5 -20.21 -19.09 15.90
CA GLU A 5 -19.58 -17.93 16.54
C GLU A 5 -18.17 -18.24 17.03
N LEU A 6 -17.95 -19.43 17.59
CA LEU A 6 -16.62 -19.86 18.04
C LEU A 6 -15.65 -19.97 16.85
N MET A 7 -16.09 -20.56 15.74
CA MET A 7 -15.30 -20.64 14.52
C MET A 7 -14.93 -19.27 13.96
N SER A 8 -15.88 -18.32 13.94
CA SER A 8 -15.61 -16.95 13.49
C SER A 8 -14.59 -16.23 14.37
N ILE A 9 -14.69 -16.36 15.70
CA ILE A 9 -13.75 -15.74 16.63
C ILE A 9 -12.35 -16.34 16.45
N VAL A 10 -12.24 -17.67 16.35
CA VAL A 10 -10.95 -18.34 16.15
C VAL A 10 -10.33 -17.94 14.81
N MET A 11 -11.12 -17.81 13.75
CA MET A 11 -10.65 -17.35 12.43
C MET A 11 -10.06 -15.93 12.50
N VAL A 12 -10.74 -15.00 13.18
CA VAL A 12 -10.26 -13.62 13.34
C VAL A 12 -8.98 -13.58 14.18
N VAL A 13 -8.91 -14.33 15.27
CA VAL A 13 -7.71 -14.38 16.12
C VAL A 13 -6.52 -14.95 15.36
N LEU A 14 -6.70 -16.05 14.62
CA LEU A 14 -5.64 -16.64 13.78
C LEU A 14 -5.17 -15.69 12.69
N LEU A 15 -6.09 -14.95 12.08
CA LEU A 15 -5.74 -13.94 11.10
C LEU A 15 -4.88 -12.83 11.73
N LEU A 16 -5.29 -12.29 12.88
CA LEU A 16 -4.53 -11.25 13.58
C LEU A 16 -3.13 -11.72 13.97
N VAL A 17 -3.01 -12.95 14.48
CA VAL A 17 -1.70 -13.54 14.80
C VAL A 17 -0.85 -13.73 13.54
N GLY A 18 -1.44 -14.22 12.45
CA GLY A 18 -0.74 -14.36 11.17
C GLY A 18 -0.20 -13.03 10.64
N VAL A 19 -1.00 -11.97 10.74
CA VAL A 19 -0.58 -10.60 10.38
C VAL A 19 0.55 -10.10 11.29
N MET A 20 0.46 -10.32 12.61
CA MET A 20 1.51 -9.90 13.56
C MET A 20 2.84 -10.62 13.36
N VAL A 21 2.81 -11.89 12.92
CA VAL A 21 4.03 -12.65 12.56
C VAL A 21 4.64 -12.16 11.24
N GLY A 22 3.97 -11.24 10.53
CA GLY A 22 4.43 -10.71 9.25
C GLY A 22 4.14 -11.65 8.08
N PHE A 23 3.24 -12.63 8.26
CA PHE A 23 2.83 -13.49 7.16
C PHE A 23 2.01 -12.68 6.14
N PRO A 24 2.21 -12.87 4.82
CA PRO A 24 1.53 -12.06 3.83
C PRO A 24 0.01 -12.24 3.93
N VAL A 25 -0.70 -11.11 4.09
CA VAL A 25 -2.14 -11.07 4.42
C VAL A 25 -2.99 -11.81 3.39
N ALA A 26 -2.64 -11.74 2.11
CA ALA A 26 -3.36 -12.43 1.04
C ALA A 26 -3.41 -13.96 1.26
N PHE A 27 -2.29 -14.56 1.67
CA PHE A 27 -2.23 -16.00 1.96
C PHE A 27 -2.93 -16.34 3.27
N ALA A 28 -2.84 -15.47 4.29
CA ALA A 28 -3.57 -15.67 5.55
C ALA A 28 -5.08 -15.69 5.32
N LEU A 29 -5.62 -14.69 4.62
CA LEU A 29 -7.04 -14.59 4.28
C LEU A 29 -7.51 -15.76 3.43
N GLY A 30 -6.77 -16.10 2.36
CA GLY A 30 -7.12 -17.20 1.48
C GLY A 30 -7.10 -18.55 2.18
N ALA A 31 -6.02 -18.86 2.91
CA ALA A 31 -5.88 -20.13 3.61
C ALA A 31 -6.92 -20.30 4.72
N LEU A 32 -7.09 -19.29 5.60
CA LEU A 32 -8.08 -19.34 6.66
C LEU A 32 -9.50 -19.40 6.09
N GLY A 33 -9.80 -18.63 5.04
CA GLY A 33 -11.09 -18.68 4.36
C GLY A 33 -11.42 -20.07 3.80
N ILE A 34 -10.46 -20.74 3.15
CA ILE A 34 -10.66 -22.09 2.63
C ILE A 34 -10.78 -23.11 3.77
N ILE A 35 -9.87 -23.09 4.75
CA ILE A 35 -9.85 -24.05 5.86
C ILE A 35 -11.15 -24.00 6.67
N PHE A 36 -11.58 -22.80 7.07
CA PHE A 36 -12.81 -22.65 7.85
C PHE A 36 -14.06 -22.91 7.01
N SER A 37 -14.05 -22.59 5.70
CA SER A 37 -15.14 -22.95 4.80
C SER A 37 -15.28 -24.48 4.66
N LEU A 38 -14.16 -25.21 4.55
CA LEU A 38 -14.16 -26.67 4.46
C LEU A 38 -14.76 -27.32 5.72
N ILE A 39 -14.45 -26.78 6.89
CA ILE A 39 -14.95 -27.28 8.17
C ILE A 39 -16.45 -26.97 8.33
N ALA A 40 -16.90 -25.79 7.89
CA ALA A 40 -18.27 -25.33 8.11
C ALA A 40 -19.27 -25.86 7.06
N PHE A 41 -18.89 -25.93 5.79
CA PHE A 41 -19.81 -26.21 4.67
C PHE A 41 -19.46 -27.47 3.88
N GLY A 42 -18.29 -28.07 4.14
CA GLY A 42 -17.82 -29.28 3.46
C GLY A 42 -17.23 -29.03 2.05
N PRO A 43 -16.54 -30.05 1.48
CA PRO A 43 -15.70 -29.86 0.28
C PRO A 43 -16.45 -29.32 -0.93
N ALA A 44 -17.62 -29.89 -1.25
CA ALA A 44 -18.36 -29.52 -2.46
C ALA A 44 -18.82 -28.05 -2.45
N ALA A 45 -19.32 -27.56 -1.32
CA ALA A 45 -19.76 -26.18 -1.18
C ALA A 45 -18.60 -25.20 -1.17
N THR A 46 -17.49 -25.54 -0.50
CA THR A 46 -16.28 -24.70 -0.47
C THR A 46 -15.67 -24.52 -1.84
N PHE A 47 -15.43 -25.60 -2.59
CA PHE A 47 -14.82 -25.48 -3.93
C PHE A 47 -15.71 -24.72 -4.90
N TYR A 48 -17.03 -24.93 -4.82
CA TYR A 48 -17.98 -24.17 -5.63
C TYR A 48 -17.95 -22.67 -5.30
N GLN A 49 -17.93 -22.32 -4.01
CA GLN A 49 -17.84 -20.92 -3.59
C GLN A 49 -16.51 -20.27 -3.96
N VAL A 50 -15.39 -20.97 -3.79
CA VAL A 50 -14.07 -20.46 -4.20
C VAL A 50 -14.06 -20.18 -5.71
N ALA A 51 -14.60 -21.09 -6.52
CA ALA A 51 -14.70 -20.90 -7.97
C ALA A 51 -15.57 -19.69 -8.35
N LEU A 52 -16.75 -19.54 -7.73
CA LEU A 52 -17.64 -18.41 -7.98
C LEU A 52 -17.02 -17.07 -7.58
N ASN A 53 -16.44 -16.98 -6.38
CA ASN A 53 -15.80 -15.74 -5.92
C ASN A 53 -14.59 -15.38 -6.78
N THR A 54 -13.79 -16.37 -7.17
CA THR A 54 -12.65 -16.17 -8.09
C THR A 54 -13.13 -15.64 -9.44
N TYR A 55 -14.15 -16.26 -10.02
CA TYR A 55 -14.73 -15.81 -11.29
C TYR A 55 -15.30 -14.39 -11.18
N GLY A 56 -16.00 -14.09 -10.09
CA GLY A 56 -16.52 -12.74 -9.81
C GLY A 56 -15.42 -11.69 -9.81
N VAL A 57 -14.32 -11.93 -9.09
CA VAL A 57 -13.17 -11.01 -9.05
C VAL A 57 -12.50 -10.89 -10.43
N MET A 58 -12.32 -12.00 -11.15
CA MET A 58 -11.71 -11.99 -12.48
C MET A 58 -12.54 -11.24 -13.53
N SER A 59 -13.87 -11.30 -13.42
CA SER A 59 -14.80 -10.58 -14.30
C SER A 59 -14.98 -9.09 -13.94
N GLY A 60 -14.47 -8.69 -12.78
CA GLY A 60 -14.62 -7.33 -12.27
C GLY A 60 -13.70 -6.32 -12.97
N TRP A 61 -14.22 -5.10 -13.17
CA TRP A 61 -13.45 -3.96 -13.71
C TRP A 61 -12.31 -3.51 -12.78
N THR A 62 -12.32 -3.94 -11.51
CA THR A 62 -11.29 -3.64 -10.51
C THR A 62 -9.89 -4.05 -10.96
N LEU A 63 -9.76 -5.21 -11.62
CA LEU A 63 -8.46 -5.69 -12.09
C LEU A 63 -7.92 -4.85 -13.26
N LEU A 64 -8.79 -4.20 -14.04
CA LEU A 64 -8.40 -3.28 -15.10
C LEU A 64 -7.89 -1.93 -14.55
N ALA A 65 -8.35 -1.53 -13.37
CA ALA A 65 -7.83 -0.33 -12.72
C ALA A 65 -6.35 -0.49 -12.35
N ILE A 66 -5.90 -1.66 -11.90
CA ILE A 66 -4.51 -1.90 -11.49
C ILE A 66 -3.48 -1.50 -12.57
N PRO A 67 -3.52 -2.02 -13.81
CA PRO A 67 -2.56 -1.65 -14.85
C PRO A 67 -2.70 -0.18 -15.27
N LEU A 68 -3.91 0.39 -15.27
CA LEU A 68 -4.12 1.81 -15.57
C LEU A 68 -3.50 2.72 -14.50
N PHE A 69 -3.56 2.33 -13.23
CA PHE A 69 -2.91 3.04 -12.12
C PHE A 69 -1.39 2.94 -12.19
N VAL A 70 -0.85 1.74 -12.45
CA VAL A 70 0.59 1.56 -12.66
C VAL A 70 1.05 2.40 -13.86
N TYR A 71 0.29 2.41 -14.95
CA TYR A 71 0.61 3.21 -16.14
C TYR A 71 0.61 4.72 -15.83
N MET A 72 -0.38 5.22 -15.10
CA MET A 72 -0.41 6.61 -14.64
C MET A 72 0.82 6.94 -13.77
N GLY A 73 1.19 6.08 -12.83
CA GLY A 73 2.37 6.26 -11.99
C GLY A 73 3.66 6.41 -12.81
N VAL A 74 3.85 5.52 -13.79
CA VAL A 74 5.01 5.57 -14.70
C VAL A 74 4.97 6.82 -15.58
N LEU A 75 3.80 7.22 -16.08
CA LEU A 75 3.66 8.45 -16.86
C LEU A 75 4.04 9.70 -16.05
N LEU A 76 3.59 9.81 -14.80
CA LEU A 76 3.93 10.93 -13.91
C LEU A 76 5.42 10.98 -13.59
N GLU A 77 6.06 9.81 -13.41
CA GLU A 77 7.50 9.69 -13.22
C GLU A 77 8.26 10.14 -14.47
N LYS A 78 7.90 9.62 -15.65
CA LYS A 78 8.57 9.92 -16.92
C LYS A 78 8.33 11.35 -17.41
N ALA A 79 7.23 11.98 -17.02
CA ALA A 79 6.92 13.37 -17.34
C ALA A 79 7.65 14.38 -16.43
N GLY A 80 8.47 13.93 -15.46
CA GLY A 80 9.20 14.81 -14.55
C GLY A 80 8.31 15.56 -13.56
N VAL A 81 7.06 15.09 -13.34
CA VAL A 81 6.11 15.74 -12.43
C VAL A 81 6.62 15.65 -10.99
N ALA A 82 7.27 14.55 -10.62
CA ALA A 82 7.87 14.35 -9.31
C ALA A 82 8.92 15.42 -8.96
N GLU A 83 9.81 15.70 -9.91
CA GLU A 83 10.92 16.66 -9.74
C GLU A 83 10.39 18.09 -9.71
N ASN A 84 9.48 18.45 -10.62
CA ASN A 84 8.84 19.77 -10.61
C ASN A 84 8.04 20.03 -9.33
N LEU A 85 7.35 19.01 -8.82
CA LEU A 85 6.64 19.09 -7.55
C LEU A 85 7.62 19.22 -6.37
N TYR A 86 8.78 18.56 -6.46
CA TYR A 86 9.85 18.69 -5.47
C TYR A 86 10.40 20.10 -5.39
N ASP A 87 10.77 20.68 -6.51
CA ASP A 87 11.29 22.04 -6.54
C ASP A 87 10.23 23.06 -6.09
N GLY A 88 8.97 22.90 -6.54
CA GLY A 88 7.87 23.78 -6.13
C GLY A 88 7.59 23.75 -4.62
N LEU A 89 7.50 22.56 -4.03
CA LEU A 89 7.30 22.41 -2.59
C LEU A 89 8.55 22.80 -1.78
N HIS A 90 9.74 22.65 -2.34
CA HIS A 90 10.97 23.10 -1.70
C HIS A 90 11.03 24.63 -1.63
N VAL A 91 10.61 25.35 -2.68
CA VAL A 91 10.50 26.81 -2.64
C VAL A 91 9.43 27.25 -1.64
N LEU A 92 8.28 26.57 -1.63
CA LEU A 92 7.15 26.91 -0.74
C LEU A 92 7.50 26.72 0.75
N LEU A 93 8.18 25.62 1.08
CA LEU A 93 8.45 25.24 2.47
C LEU A 93 9.89 25.55 2.91
N GLY A 94 10.76 26.00 2.00
CA GLY A 94 12.18 26.23 2.26
C GLY A 94 12.48 27.31 3.29
N GLY A 95 11.53 28.23 3.54
CA GLY A 95 11.63 29.24 4.60
C GLY A 95 11.41 28.70 6.02
N LEU A 96 10.92 27.46 6.17
CA LEU A 96 10.64 26.85 7.46
C LEU A 96 11.84 26.08 8.00
N LYS A 97 12.05 26.11 9.32
CA LYS A 97 12.99 25.23 10.00
C LYS A 97 12.51 23.78 9.84
N GLY A 98 13.26 22.96 9.10
CA GLY A 98 12.81 21.60 8.72
C GLY A 98 12.00 21.54 7.42
N GLY A 99 12.00 22.60 6.61
CA GLY A 99 11.28 22.66 5.33
C GLY A 99 11.58 21.47 4.42
N LEU A 100 12.86 21.06 4.34
CA LEU A 100 13.29 19.93 3.52
C LEU A 100 12.61 18.61 3.92
N THR A 101 12.51 18.32 5.22
CA THR A 101 11.81 17.11 5.71
C THR A 101 10.31 17.15 5.41
N LEU A 102 9.66 18.31 5.54
CA LEU A 102 8.24 18.46 5.23
C LEU A 102 7.98 18.30 3.73
N THR A 103 8.81 18.91 2.90
CA THR A 103 8.78 18.77 1.44
C THR A 103 8.93 17.30 1.05
N THR A 104 9.96 16.61 1.55
CA THR A 104 10.18 15.19 1.26
C THR A 104 9.00 14.32 1.69
N MET A 105 8.44 14.53 2.89
CA MET A 105 7.27 13.78 3.36
C MET A 105 6.05 14.00 2.47
N ALA A 106 5.75 15.26 2.12
CA ALA A 106 4.61 15.61 1.30
C ALA A 106 4.71 14.95 -0.09
N ILE A 107 5.87 15.04 -0.73
CA ILE A 107 6.08 14.48 -2.08
C ILE A 107 6.06 12.97 -2.03
N ALA A 108 6.74 12.35 -1.06
CA ALA A 108 6.68 10.91 -0.87
C ALA A 108 5.23 10.44 -0.72
N THR A 109 4.42 11.17 0.04
CA THR A 109 2.99 10.88 0.24
C THR A 109 2.17 11.05 -1.04
N PHE A 110 2.29 12.18 -1.74
CA PHE A 110 1.55 12.42 -2.99
C PHE A 110 1.94 11.43 -4.10
N PHE A 111 3.23 11.16 -4.24
CA PHE A 111 3.72 10.25 -5.27
C PHE A 111 3.37 8.80 -4.96
N ALA A 112 3.41 8.39 -3.68
CA ALA A 112 2.92 7.10 -3.24
C ALA A 112 1.39 6.97 -3.40
N ALA A 113 0.62 8.04 -3.20
CA ALA A 113 -0.82 8.05 -3.44
C ALA A 113 -1.14 7.81 -4.92
N CYS A 114 -0.48 8.54 -5.83
CA CYS A 114 -0.71 8.39 -7.26
C CYS A 114 -0.27 7.01 -7.80
N THR A 115 0.84 6.48 -7.29
CA THR A 115 1.36 5.17 -7.75
C THR A 115 0.68 3.98 -7.08
N GLY A 116 0.12 4.16 -5.88
CA GLY A 116 -0.53 3.11 -5.10
C GLY A 116 0.40 2.00 -4.61
N ILE A 117 1.73 2.16 -4.75
CA ILE A 117 2.74 1.16 -4.39
C ILE A 117 3.78 1.80 -3.47
N ALA A 118 3.81 1.40 -2.20
CA ALA A 118 4.77 1.93 -1.21
C ALA A 118 6.23 1.70 -1.61
N GLY A 119 6.58 0.50 -2.10
CA GLY A 119 7.98 0.15 -2.38
C GLY A 119 8.60 0.98 -3.50
N ALA A 120 7.91 1.11 -4.64
CA ALA A 120 8.43 1.82 -5.80
C ALA A 120 8.59 3.32 -5.55
N SER A 121 7.60 3.94 -4.89
CA SER A 121 7.60 5.36 -4.55
C SER A 121 8.69 5.73 -3.53
N VAL A 122 8.93 4.89 -2.51
CA VAL A 122 10.02 5.07 -1.54
C VAL A 122 11.38 5.05 -2.22
N VAL A 123 11.60 4.15 -3.18
CA VAL A 123 12.87 4.07 -3.93
C VAL A 123 13.05 5.30 -4.82
N ALA A 124 12.02 5.70 -5.58
CA ALA A 124 12.08 6.85 -6.48
C ALA A 124 12.38 8.15 -5.73
N ILE A 125 11.61 8.45 -4.68
CA ILE A 125 11.82 9.65 -3.85
C ILE A 125 13.10 9.54 -3.03
N GLY A 126 13.48 8.33 -2.62
CA GLY A 126 14.77 8.10 -1.97
C GLY A 126 15.95 8.50 -2.84
N LEU A 127 15.92 8.15 -4.13
CA LEU A 127 16.98 8.51 -5.07
C LEU A 127 17.08 10.03 -5.32
N ILE A 128 15.97 10.75 -5.23
CA ILE A 128 15.89 12.21 -5.46
C ILE A 128 16.20 13.00 -4.18
N ALA A 129 15.51 12.68 -3.08
CA ALA A 129 15.52 13.48 -1.86
C ALA A 129 16.69 13.13 -0.92
N LEU A 130 17.09 11.85 -0.81
CA LEU A 130 18.13 11.44 0.13
C LEU A 130 19.48 12.15 -0.10
N PRO A 131 20.01 12.27 -1.34
CA PRO A 131 21.26 12.98 -1.58
C PRO A 131 21.18 14.45 -1.17
N SER A 132 20.03 15.08 -1.45
CA SER A 132 19.77 16.48 -1.10
C SER A 132 19.74 16.68 0.42
N MET A 133 19.02 15.81 1.16
CA MET A 133 18.97 15.86 2.63
C MET A 133 20.34 15.68 3.28
N LEU A 134 21.16 14.76 2.76
CA LEU A 134 22.52 14.53 3.27
C LEU A 134 23.45 15.73 3.00
N LYS A 135 23.31 16.40 1.86
CA LYS A 135 24.06 17.62 1.55
C LYS A 135 23.78 18.74 2.56
N TYR A 136 22.54 18.84 3.04
CA TYR A 136 22.14 19.78 4.09
C TYR A 136 22.38 19.27 5.52
N LYS A 137 23.16 18.18 5.68
CA LYS A 137 23.55 17.59 6.98
C LYS A 137 22.36 17.12 7.84
N TYR A 138 21.26 16.69 7.22
CA TYR A 138 20.21 15.98 7.95
C TYR A 138 20.72 14.63 8.46
N ASP A 139 20.21 14.22 9.61
CA ASP A 139 20.47 12.90 10.17
C ASP A 139 19.96 11.79 9.23
N LYS A 140 20.76 10.72 9.07
CA LYS A 140 20.43 9.62 8.16
C LYS A 140 19.16 8.87 8.57
N ALA A 141 18.94 8.68 9.87
CA ALA A 141 17.75 8.00 10.38
C ALA A 141 16.50 8.86 10.20
N LEU A 142 16.63 10.19 10.35
CA LEU A 142 15.54 11.11 10.05
C LEU A 142 15.20 11.10 8.56
N ALA A 143 16.21 11.18 7.68
CA ALA A 143 15.99 11.18 6.24
C ALA A 143 15.32 9.88 5.76
N SER A 144 15.84 8.72 6.14
CA SER A 144 15.25 7.43 5.77
C SER A 144 13.86 7.23 6.40
N GLY A 145 13.68 7.63 7.66
CA GLY A 145 12.41 7.54 8.37
C GLY A 145 11.31 8.37 7.69
N VAL A 146 11.61 9.60 7.29
CA VAL A 146 10.65 10.48 6.62
C VAL A 146 10.25 9.96 5.24
N ILE A 147 11.21 9.44 4.46
CA ILE A 147 10.93 8.85 3.14
C ILE A 147 10.04 7.60 3.29
N CYS A 148 10.41 6.69 4.22
CA CYS A 148 9.63 5.48 4.48
C CYS A 148 8.23 5.79 5.02
N ALA A 149 8.11 6.77 5.92
CA ALA A 149 6.83 7.20 6.49
C ALA A 149 5.92 7.81 5.41
N GLY A 150 6.45 8.69 4.56
CA GLY A 150 5.68 9.29 3.46
C GLY A 150 5.17 8.25 2.46
N GLY A 151 6.01 7.27 2.12
CA GLY A 151 5.61 6.15 1.25
C GLY A 151 4.49 5.29 1.86
N GLY A 152 4.53 5.04 3.17
CA GLY A 152 3.48 4.32 3.88
C GLY A 152 2.16 5.09 3.97
N LEU A 153 2.22 6.40 4.22
CA LEU A 153 1.03 7.27 4.30
C LEU A 153 0.32 7.38 2.95
N GLY A 154 1.06 7.51 1.85
CA GLY A 154 0.48 7.70 0.53
C GLY A 154 -0.37 6.53 0.05
N VAL A 155 -0.05 5.29 0.44
CA VAL A 155 -0.85 4.12 0.05
C VAL A 155 -2.28 4.16 0.60
N ILE A 156 -2.51 4.89 1.70
CA ILE A 156 -3.83 5.02 2.33
C ILE A 156 -4.68 6.09 1.62
N ILE A 157 -4.06 7.05 0.94
CA ILE A 157 -4.77 8.17 0.30
C ILE A 157 -5.36 7.69 -1.04
N PRO A 158 -6.70 7.78 -1.23
CA PRO A 158 -7.30 7.53 -2.54
C PRO A 158 -6.76 8.52 -3.59
N PRO A 159 -6.52 8.10 -4.84
CA PRO A 159 -6.80 6.79 -5.43
C PRO A 159 -5.57 5.84 -5.42
N SER A 160 -5.61 4.77 -4.61
CA SER A 160 -4.51 3.80 -4.50
C SER A 160 -4.94 2.39 -4.88
N ILE A 161 -4.00 1.56 -5.38
CA ILE A 161 -4.27 0.15 -5.74
C ILE A 161 -4.82 -0.61 -4.54
N MET A 162 -4.30 -0.34 -3.34
CA MET A 162 -4.75 -1.00 -2.11
C MET A 162 -6.23 -0.68 -1.83
N LEU A 163 -6.65 0.57 -1.96
CA LEU A 163 -8.04 0.96 -1.76
C LEU A 163 -8.96 0.46 -2.88
N ILE A 164 -8.48 0.35 -4.11
CA ILE A 164 -9.27 -0.21 -5.22
C ILE A 164 -9.53 -1.71 -5.04
N VAL A 165 -8.54 -2.43 -4.51
CA VAL A 165 -8.63 -3.89 -4.35
C VAL A 165 -9.41 -4.27 -3.08
N TYR A 166 -9.29 -3.49 -2.00
CA TYR A 166 -9.91 -3.80 -0.71
C TYR A 166 -11.14 -2.95 -0.36
N GLY A 167 -11.37 -1.84 -1.05
CA GLY A 167 -12.46 -0.89 -0.79
C GLY A 167 -13.67 -1.05 -1.70
#